data_AF-A0A240EFU6-F1
#
_entry.id   AF-A0A240EFU6-F1
#
_cell.length_a   1.000
_cell.length_b   1.000
_cell.length_c   1.000
_cell.angle_alpha   90.00
_cell.angle_beta   90.00
_cell.angle_gamma   90.00
#
_symmetry.space_group_name_H-M   'P 1'
#
loop_
_entity.id
_entity.type
_entity.pdbx_description
1 polymer ?
#
loop_
_entity_poly.entity_id
_entity_poly.type
_entity_poly.pdbx_seq_one_letter_code
_entity_poly.pdbx_strand_id
1 'polypeptide(L)'
;MNLAGLWVICYLFRPSWRSTVIVTLISATVIGITLLFTDIRYYLGLSGVLHALFAYGALQEALQGRKSSWLLVLGVTIKVAWENIYGASEATSQLIAAAVATQAHAIGFSVGLALALLVALYHTRLQHNP
;
A
#
# COMPACT_ATOMS: atom_id res chain seq x y z
N MET A 1 14.75 5.54 4.91
CA MET A 1 14.10 4.72 3.85
C MET A 1 12.64 5.11 3.59
N ASN A 2 11.76 5.18 4.61
CA ASN A 2 10.32 5.47 4.38
C ASN A 2 10.02 6.80 3.69
N LEU A 3 10.70 7.89 4.07
CA LEU A 3 10.48 9.20 3.43
C LEU A 3 10.88 9.21 1.95
N ALA A 4 11.95 8.49 1.59
CA ALA A 4 12.34 8.33 0.19
C ALA A 4 11.29 7.53 -0.59
N GLY A 5 10.76 6.45 0.00
CA GLY A 5 9.64 5.69 -0.59
C GLY A 5 8.39 6.55 -0.77
N LEU A 6 8.01 7.34 0.24
CA LEU A 6 6.90 8.29 0.15
C LEU A 6 7.14 9.31 -0.97
N TRP A 7 8.34 9.87 -1.05
CA TRP A 7 8.71 10.82 -2.10
C TRP A 7 8.59 10.20 -3.50
N VAL A 8 9.07 8.97 -3.71
CA VAL A 8 8.93 8.25 -4.98
C VAL A 8 7.45 8.01 -5.32
N ILE A 9 6.64 7.58 -4.35
CA ILE A 9 5.19 7.38 -4.54
C ILE A 9 4.50 8.69 -4.95
N CYS A 10 4.81 9.78 -4.24
CA CYS A 10 4.27 11.11 -4.55
C CYS A 10 4.71 11.60 -5.94
N TYR A 11 5.96 11.32 -6.32
CA TYR A 11 6.48 11.66 -7.64
C TYR A 11 5.80 10.86 -8.76
N LEU A 12 5.61 9.55 -8.55
CA LEU A 12 5.10 8.61 -9.55
C LEU A 12 3.61 8.81 -9.83
N PHE A 13 2.80 8.85 -8.77
CA PHE A 13 1.33 8.87 -8.90
C PHE A 13 0.71 10.25 -8.74
N ARG A 14 1.46 11.23 -8.21
CA ARG A 14 1.01 12.61 -7.94
C ARG A 14 -0.37 12.67 -7.26
N PRO A 15 -0.60 11.91 -6.16
CA PRO A 15 -1.90 11.87 -5.50
C PRO A 15 -2.26 13.24 -4.94
N SER A 16 -3.56 13.54 -4.89
CA SER A 16 -4.03 14.74 -4.19
C SER A 16 -3.75 14.63 -2.69
N TRP A 17 -3.51 15.75 -2.02
CA TRP A 17 -3.24 15.75 -0.58
C TRP A 17 -4.35 15.07 0.24
N ARG A 18 -5.62 15.24 -0.18
CA ARG A 18 -6.79 14.61 0.45
C ARG A 18 -6.71 13.10 0.35
N SER A 19 -6.42 12.58 -0.85
CA SER A 19 -6.27 11.14 -1.07
C SER A 19 -5.11 10.58 -0.24
N THR A 20 -3.95 11.24 -0.26
CA THR A 20 -2.78 10.83 0.54
C THR A 20 -3.12 10.76 2.03
N VAL A 21 -3.79 11.77 2.59
CA VAL A 21 -4.19 11.79 4.01
C VAL A 21 -5.20 10.69 4.32
N ILE A 22 -6.26 10.56 3.51
CA ILE A 22 -7.33 9.58 3.75
C ILE A 22 -6.78 8.15 3.68
N VAL A 23 -6.03 7.80 2.63
CA VAL A 23 -5.44 6.47 2.47
C VAL A 23 -4.45 6.20 3.60
N THR A 24 -3.66 7.20 4.01
CA THR A 24 -2.73 7.08 5.15
C THR A 24 -3.46 6.79 6.45
N LEU A 25 -4.49 7.57 6.79
CA LEU A 25 -5.22 7.40 8.05
C LEU A 25 -5.96 6.05 8.10
N ILE A 26 -6.70 5.72 7.03
CA ILE A 26 -7.45 4.45 6.98
C ILE A 26 -6.49 3.26 7.05
N SER A 27 -5.43 3.25 6.24
CA SER A 27 -4.48 2.13 6.24
C SER A 27 -3.71 2.03 7.56
N ALA A 28 -3.28 3.13 8.16
CA ALA A 28 -2.62 3.13 9.46
C ALA A 28 -3.53 2.56 10.56
N THR A 29 -4.80 2.94 10.57
CA THR A 29 -5.79 2.41 11.53
C THR A 29 -6.03 0.91 11.31
N VAL A 30 -6.25 0.47 10.07
CA VAL A 30 -6.48 -0.95 9.78
C VAL A 30 -5.25 -1.78 10.10
N ILE A 31 -4.05 -1.36 9.68
CA ILE A 31 -2.80 -2.03 10.04
C ILE A 31 -2.67 -2.12 11.55
N GLY A 32 -2.84 -1.01 12.27
CA GLY A 32 -2.73 -0.97 13.73
C GLY A 32 -3.69 -1.95 14.39
N ILE A 33 -4.97 -1.93 14.03
CA ILE A 33 -5.99 -2.83 14.58
C ILE A 33 -5.66 -4.29 14.26
N THR A 34 -5.34 -4.62 13.00
CA THR A 34 -5.06 -6.01 12.60
C THR A 34 -3.82 -6.56 13.29
N LEU A 35 -2.78 -5.75 13.48
CA LEU A 35 -1.57 -6.18 14.18
C LEU A 35 -1.80 -6.52 15.66
N LEU A 36 -2.84 -5.96 16.31
CA LEU A 36 -3.21 -6.34 17.69
C LEU A 36 -3.60 -7.81 17.82
N PHE A 37 -3.94 -8.47 16.71
CA PHE A 37 -4.30 -9.89 16.65
C PHE A 37 -3.14 -10.77 16.18
N THR A 38 -1.91 -10.27 16.22
CA THR A 38 -0.69 -10.98 15.78
C THR A 38 0.33 -11.04 16.92
N ASP A 39 1.37 -11.87 16.77
CA ASP A 39 2.47 -11.96 17.74
C ASP A 39 3.47 -10.78 17.67
N ILE A 40 3.23 -9.80 16.79
CA ILE A 40 4.11 -8.63 16.61
C ILE A 40 3.92 -7.66 17.79
N ARG A 41 4.95 -7.56 18.64
CA ARG A 41 4.94 -6.67 19.82
C ARG A 41 5.28 -5.22 19.53
N TYR A 42 6.19 -5.00 18.58
CA TYR A 42 6.65 -3.66 18.21
C TYR A 42 6.56 -3.52 16.70
N TYR A 43 5.73 -2.59 16.26
CA TYR A 43 5.65 -2.19 14.85
C TYR A 43 6.21 -0.77 14.71
N LEU A 44 7.22 -0.62 13.86
CA LEU A 44 7.93 0.64 13.66
C LEU A 44 7.93 1.01 12.17
N GLY A 45 7.49 2.23 11.89
CA GLY A 45 7.62 2.84 10.57
C GLY A 45 6.34 2.90 9.74
N LEU A 46 6.48 3.54 8.57
CA LEU A 46 5.38 3.81 7.64
C LEU A 46 5.28 2.77 6.52
N SER A 47 6.13 1.75 6.48
CA SER A 47 6.26 0.89 5.30
C SER A 47 4.96 0.19 4.92
N GLY A 48 4.13 -0.24 5.86
CA GLY A 48 2.78 -0.76 5.56
C GLY A 48 1.88 0.28 4.88
N VAL A 49 1.87 1.52 5.38
CA VAL A 49 1.14 2.64 4.76
C VAL A 49 1.67 2.95 3.35
N LEU A 50 2.99 2.85 3.14
CA LEU A 50 3.57 3.05 1.81
C LEU A 50 3.10 1.98 0.81
N HIS A 51 2.91 0.73 1.25
CA HIS A 51 2.29 -0.30 0.41
C HIS A 51 0.83 0.02 0.09
N ALA A 52 0.09 0.58 1.03
CA ALA A 52 -1.28 1.05 0.79
C ALA A 52 -1.31 2.18 -0.25
N LEU A 53 -0.48 3.22 -0.08
CA LEU A 53 -0.40 4.35 -1.01
C LEU A 53 0.06 3.92 -2.41
N PHE A 54 1.06 3.04 -2.49
CA PHE A 54 1.55 2.53 -3.77
C PHE A 54 0.48 1.69 -4.48
N ALA A 55 -0.15 0.74 -3.78
CA ALA A 55 -1.19 -0.10 -4.35
C ALA A 55 -2.42 0.70 -4.79
N TYR A 56 -2.83 1.67 -3.96
CA TYR A 56 -3.93 2.58 -4.27
C TYR A 56 -3.64 3.39 -5.54
N GLY A 57 -2.46 4.04 -5.61
CA GLY A 57 -2.07 4.86 -6.75
C GLY A 57 -1.91 4.04 -8.04
N ALA A 58 -1.21 2.90 -7.96
CA ALA A 58 -0.99 2.03 -9.11
C ALA A 58 -2.30 1.47 -9.67
N LEU A 59 -3.21 1.01 -8.81
CA LEU A 59 -4.50 0.48 -9.26
C LEU A 59 -5.41 1.60 -9.78
N GLN A 60 -5.45 2.77 -9.16
CA GLN A 60 -6.20 3.93 -9.68
C GLN A 60 -5.75 4.32 -11.09
N GLU A 61 -4.45 4.48 -11.33
CA GLU A 61 -3.93 4.78 -12.67
C GLU A 61 -4.27 3.68 -13.68
N ALA A 62 -4.13 2.41 -13.27
CA ALA A 62 -4.43 1.26 -14.13
C ALA A 62 -5.91 1.21 -14.54
N LEU A 63 -6.83 1.45 -13.58
CA LEU A 63 -8.27 1.50 -13.83
C LEU A 63 -8.69 2.73 -14.64
N GLN A 64 -7.94 3.84 -14.54
CA GLN A 64 -8.15 5.05 -15.34
C GLN A 64 -7.52 4.97 -16.74
N GLY A 65 -7.01 3.81 -17.15
CA GLY A 65 -6.57 3.53 -18.52
C GLY A 65 -5.05 3.58 -18.75
N ARG A 66 -4.23 3.89 -17.73
CA ARG A 66 -2.77 3.81 -17.84
C ARG A 66 -2.31 2.35 -17.73
N LYS A 67 -2.29 1.64 -18.86
CA LYS A 67 -1.99 0.20 -18.92
C LYS A 67 -0.65 -0.20 -18.29
N SER A 68 0.37 0.66 -18.37
CA SER A 68 1.68 0.39 -17.76
C SER A 68 1.63 0.25 -16.24
N SER A 69 0.66 0.88 -15.57
CA SER A 69 0.51 0.80 -14.11
C SER A 69 0.04 -0.59 -13.64
N TRP A 70 -0.49 -1.44 -14.52
CA TRP A 70 -0.72 -2.86 -14.20
C TRP A 70 0.57 -3.61 -13.89
N LEU A 71 1.70 -3.25 -14.52
CA LEU A 71 3.00 -3.83 -14.18
C LEU A 71 3.42 -3.47 -12.77
N LEU A 72 3.10 -2.26 -12.30
CA LEU A 72 3.37 -1.83 -10.93
C LEU A 72 2.50 -2.61 -9.93
N VAL A 73 1.21 -2.80 -10.23
CA VAL A 73 0.29 -3.62 -9.41
C VAL A 73 0.81 -5.06 -9.33
N LEU A 74 1.16 -5.68 -10.46
CA LEU A 74 1.72 -7.03 -10.49
C LEU A 74 3.04 -7.12 -9.73
N GLY A 75 3.95 -6.16 -9.93
CA GLY A 75 5.25 -6.12 -9.27
C GLY A 75 5.12 -6.07 -7.75
N VAL A 76 4.27 -5.18 -7.21
CA VAL A 76 4.05 -5.11 -5.76
C VAL A 76 3.32 -6.36 -5.23
N THR A 77 2.42 -6.94 -6.01
CA THR A 77 1.71 -8.18 -5.63
C THR A 77 2.70 -9.35 -5.48
N ILE A 78 3.57 -9.54 -6.48
CA ILE A 78 4.62 -10.57 -6.45
C ILE A 78 5.54 -10.34 -5.26
N LYS A 79 5.97 -9.10 -5.04
CA LYS A 79 6.84 -8.73 -3.91
C LYS A 79 6.19 -9.08 -2.56
N VAL A 80 4.92 -8.71 -2.35
CA VAL A 80 4.21 -8.98 -1.10
C VAL A 80 4.00 -10.48 -0.92
N ALA A 81 3.60 -11.21 -1.96
CA ALA A 81 3.46 -12.67 -1.92
C ALA A 81 4.79 -13.34 -1.54
N TRP A 82 5.89 -12.91 -2.15
CA TRP A 82 7.24 -13.40 -1.83
C TRP A 82 7.59 -13.19 -0.36
N GLU A 83 7.37 -11.99 0.18
CA GLU A 83 7.65 -11.68 1.58
C GLU A 83 6.81 -12.49 2.57
N ASN A 84 5.60 -12.92 2.20
CA ASN A 84 4.75 -13.74 3.05
C ASN A 84 5.18 -15.22 3.06
N ILE A 85 5.80 -15.71 1.97
CA ILE A 85 6.24 -17.11 1.85
C ILE A 85 7.68 -17.27 2.37
N TYR A 86 8.57 -16.36 1.98
CA TYR A 86 10.02 -16.49 2.20
C TYR A 86 10.58 -15.50 3.23
N GLY A 87 9.75 -14.59 3.75
CA GLY A 87 10.19 -13.52 4.64
C GLY A 87 10.77 -12.31 3.91
N ALA A 88 11.10 -11.27 4.68
CA ALA A 88 11.72 -10.06 4.15
C ALA A 88 13.20 -10.24 3.83
N SER A 89 13.74 -9.35 2.99
CA SER A 89 15.18 -9.30 2.69
C SER A 89 16.02 -9.13 3.94
N GLU A 90 17.03 -9.99 4.10
CA GLU A 90 18.01 -9.93 5.19
C GLU A 90 18.76 -8.60 5.21
N ALA A 91 19.12 -8.07 4.05
CA ALA A 91 19.78 -6.76 3.93
C ALA A 91 18.91 -5.63 4.51
N THR A 92 17.58 -5.70 4.31
CA THR A 92 16.66 -4.71 4.91
C THR A 92 16.63 -4.85 6.43
N SER A 93 16.54 -6.09 6.94
CA SER A 93 16.54 -6.36 8.39
C SER A 93 17.82 -5.88 9.07
N GLN A 94 18.97 -6.08 8.43
CA GLN A 94 20.27 -5.57 8.90
C GLN A 94 20.30 -4.04 8.90
N LEU A 95 19.82 -3.41 7.83
CA LEU A 95 19.81 -1.96 7.69
C LEU A 95 18.92 -1.24 8.72
N ILE A 96 17.82 -1.86 9.14
CA ILE A 96 16.92 -1.30 10.17
C ILE A 96 17.17 -1.86 11.58
N ALA A 97 18.15 -2.76 11.73
CA ALA A 97 18.47 -3.47 12.97
C ALA A 97 17.24 -4.09 13.68
N ALA A 98 16.27 -4.57 12.89
CA ALA A 98 15.00 -5.10 13.38
C ALA A 98 14.38 -6.05 12.36
N ALA A 99 13.48 -6.93 12.84
CA ALA A 99 12.67 -7.76 11.96
C ALA A 99 11.67 -6.90 11.18
N VAL A 100 11.52 -7.17 9.88
CA VAL A 100 10.53 -6.48 9.03
C VAL A 100 9.15 -7.09 9.26
N ALA A 101 8.16 -6.26 9.59
CA ALA A 101 6.77 -6.66 9.73
C ALA A 101 6.09 -6.88 8.36
N THR A 102 6.39 -8.00 7.69
CA THR A 102 5.82 -8.35 6.37
C THR A 102 4.29 -8.42 6.36
N GLN A 103 3.68 -8.83 7.49
CA GLN A 103 2.23 -8.82 7.67
C GLN A 103 1.65 -7.41 7.50
N ALA A 104 2.31 -6.38 8.03
CA ALA A 104 1.88 -4.99 7.87
C ALA A 104 1.95 -4.52 6.40
N HIS A 105 2.91 -5.04 5.61
CA HIS A 105 2.97 -4.77 4.18
C HIS A 105 1.78 -5.38 3.44
N ALA A 106 1.43 -6.64 3.74
CA ALA A 106 0.29 -7.33 3.13
C ALA A 106 -1.05 -6.66 3.48
N ILE A 107 -1.24 -6.27 4.74
CA ILE A 107 -2.43 -5.56 5.20
C ILE A 107 -2.54 -4.21 4.49
N GLY A 108 -1.46 -3.42 4.50
CA GLY A 108 -1.42 -2.13 3.81
C GLY A 108 -1.72 -2.24 2.32
N PHE A 109 -1.04 -3.16 1.62
CA PHE A 109 -1.29 -3.47 0.21
C PHE A 109 -2.78 -3.79 -0.05
N SER A 110 -3.38 -4.68 0.75
CA SER A 110 -4.78 -5.08 0.61
C SER A 110 -5.74 -3.91 0.81
N VAL A 111 -5.51 -3.07 1.82
CA VAL A 111 -6.30 -1.85 2.07
C VAL A 111 -6.18 -0.87 0.91
N GLY A 112 -4.97 -0.67 0.38
CA GLY A 112 -4.75 0.21 -0.78
C GLY A 112 -5.54 -0.22 -2.01
N LEU A 113 -5.50 -1.52 -2.36
CA LEU A 113 -6.29 -2.06 -3.46
C LEU A 113 -7.79 -1.90 -3.22
N ALA A 114 -8.26 -2.24 -2.02
CA ALA A 114 -9.68 -2.12 -1.66
C ALA A 114 -10.18 -0.68 -1.80
N LEU A 115 -9.44 0.30 -1.27
CA LEU A 115 -9.78 1.72 -1.40
C LEU A 115 -9.80 2.17 -2.86
N ALA A 116 -8.85 1.73 -3.68
CA ALA A 116 -8.83 2.06 -5.10
C ALA A 116 -10.03 1.48 -5.83
N LEU A 117 -10.43 0.23 -5.56
CA LEU A 117 -11.63 -0.38 -6.12
C LEU A 117 -12.90 0.36 -5.69
N LEU A 118 -13.04 0.69 -4.40
CA LEU A 118 -14.20 1.42 -3.87
C LEU A 118 -14.37 2.78 -4.55
N VAL A 119 -13.28 3.53 -4.73
CA VAL A 119 -13.30 4.82 -5.43
C VAL A 119 -13.67 4.64 -6.90
N ALA A 120 -13.10 3.65 -7.59
CA ALA A 120 -13.44 3.38 -8.98
C ALA A 120 -14.93 3.03 -9.15
N LEU A 121 -15.46 2.14 -8.30
CA LEU A 121 -16.88 1.76 -8.31
C LEU A 121 -17.80 2.95 -8.03
N TYR A 122 -17.42 3.83 -7.10
CA TYR A 122 -18.17 5.06 -6.82
C TYR A 122 -18.23 5.98 -8.04
N HIS A 123 -17.11 6.17 -8.74
CA HIS A 123 -17.08 6.98 -9.96
C HIS A 123 -17.90 6.38 -11.11
N THR A 124 -17.83 5.06 -11.32
CA THR A 124 -18.65 4.39 -12.35
C THR A 124 -20.14 4.55 -12.06
N ARG A 125 -20.57 4.47 -10.80
CA ARG A 125 -21.99 4.67 -10.42
C ARG A 125 -22.48 6.08 -10.69
N LEU A 126 -21.66 7.10 -10.42
CA LEU A 126 -22.03 8.50 -10.70
C LEU A 126 -22.19 8.78 -12.21
N GLN A 127 -21.47 8.06 -13.07
CA GLN A 127 -21.58 8.20 -14.52
C GLN A 127 -22.79 7.45 -15.13
N HIS A 128 -23.45 6.59 -14.37
CA HIS A 128 -24.57 5.75 -14.84
C HIS A 128 -25.92 6.06 -14.17
N ASN A 129 -26.00 7.02 -13.25
CA ASN A 129 -27.25 7.57 -12.73
C ASN A 129 -27.48 8.97 -13.30
N PRO A 130 -28.22 9.11 -14.42
CA PRO A 130 -28.69 10.40 -14.93
C PRO A 130 -29.78 11.03 -14.06
#